data_AF-A0A428VT68-F1
#
_entry.id   AF-A0A428VT68-F1
#
_cell.length_a   1.000
_cell.length_b   1.000
_cell.length_c   1.000
_cell.angle_alpha   90.00
_cell.angle_beta   90.00
_cell.angle_gamma   90.00
#
_symmetry.space_group_name_H-M   'P 1'
#
loop_
_entity.id
_entity.type
_entity.pdbx_description
1 polymer ?
#
loop_
_entity_poly.entity_id
_entity_poly.type
_entity_poly.pdbx_seq_one_letter_code
_entity_poly.pdbx_strand_id
1 'polypeptide(L)'
;PDPDTPAPVRFLPAFDNAVLGYQYRGRIIDDAHRGLSVAGERVVLVDGRVSATWTTDRDATVTVTPLRRLSRTERSDVAEEGRALALFLSDKESDRVEITENP
;
A
#
# COMPACT_ATOMS: atom_id res chain seq x y z
N PRO A 1 16.54 13.09 -7.71
CA PRO A 1 15.64 13.30 -6.55
C PRO A 1 16.49 13.61 -5.32
N ASP A 2 16.15 14.70 -4.61
CA ASP A 2 16.80 15.11 -3.36
C ASP A 2 16.57 14.00 -2.30
N PRO A 3 17.61 13.51 -1.61
CA PRO A 3 17.47 12.42 -0.63
C PRO A 3 16.54 12.73 0.55
N ASP A 4 16.15 13.99 0.75
CA ASP A 4 15.31 14.43 1.87
C ASP A 4 13.81 14.52 1.54
N THR A 5 13.39 14.19 0.32
CA THR A 5 11.96 14.12 0.01
C THR A 5 11.42 12.71 0.31
N PRO A 6 10.48 12.55 1.28
CA PRO A 6 9.89 11.25 1.58
C PRO A 6 9.27 10.64 0.32
N ALA A 7 9.45 9.33 0.14
CA ALA A 7 8.96 8.67 -1.05
C ALA A 7 7.43 8.63 -0.99
N PRO A 8 6.72 9.03 -2.07
CA PRO A 8 5.27 9.09 -2.05
C PRO A 8 4.67 7.72 -1.75
N VAL A 9 3.52 7.72 -1.07
CA VAL A 9 2.76 6.48 -0.80
C VAL A 9 2.41 5.81 -2.13
N ARG A 10 2.49 4.47 -2.18
CA ARG A 10 2.13 3.70 -3.38
C ARG A 10 1.31 2.47 -3.03
N PHE A 11 0.19 2.31 -3.72
CA PHE A 11 -0.63 1.10 -3.68
C PHE A 11 -0.21 0.17 -4.81
N LEU A 12 0.37 -0.97 -4.47
CA LEU A 12 0.82 -1.97 -5.44
C LEU A 12 -0.23 -3.08 -5.58
N PRO A 13 -0.62 -3.45 -6.80
CA PRO A 13 -1.54 -4.56 -7.03
C PRO A 13 -0.90 -5.90 -6.66
N ALA A 14 -1.76 -6.91 -6.49
CA ALA A 14 -1.34 -8.29 -6.38
C ALA A 14 -0.56 -8.66 -7.65
N PHE A 15 0.70 -9.06 -7.48
CA PHE A 15 1.64 -9.34 -8.58
C PHE A 15 1.90 -8.14 -9.50
N ASP A 16 2.49 -7.09 -8.94
CA ASP A 16 3.16 -6.10 -9.78
C ASP A 16 4.52 -6.64 -10.25
N ASN A 17 4.70 -6.80 -11.57
CA ASN A 17 5.95 -7.22 -12.19
C ASN A 17 7.13 -6.25 -11.89
N ALA A 18 6.86 -5.08 -11.30
CA ALA A 18 7.87 -4.21 -10.70
C ALA A 18 8.62 -4.87 -9.52
N VAL A 19 8.00 -5.81 -8.80
CA VAL A 19 8.62 -6.54 -7.67
C VAL A 19 9.56 -7.65 -8.14
N LEU A 20 9.36 -8.17 -9.35
CA LEU A 20 10.24 -9.19 -9.94
C LEU A 20 11.43 -8.59 -10.71
N GLY A 21 11.32 -7.33 -11.16
CA GLY A 21 12.34 -6.68 -12.00
C GLY A 21 13.43 -5.89 -11.27
N TYR A 22 13.23 -5.45 -10.02
CA TYR A 22 14.13 -4.49 -9.36
C TYR A 22 14.83 -5.07 -8.12
N GLN A 23 15.82 -5.92 -8.37
CA GLN A 23 17.18 -5.75 -7.84
C GLN A 23 17.42 -5.57 -6.32
N TYR A 24 16.60 -6.07 -5.38
CA TYR A 24 16.94 -5.99 -3.94
C TYR A 24 16.64 -7.27 -3.15
N ARG A 25 17.43 -8.32 -3.38
CA ARG A 25 17.38 -9.63 -2.69
C ARG A 25 17.89 -9.64 -1.23
N GLY A 26 17.75 -8.59 -0.42
CA GLY A 26 18.17 -8.77 0.99
C GLY A 26 18.22 -7.59 1.98
N ARG A 27 17.48 -6.50 1.79
CA ARG A 27 17.49 -5.39 2.78
C ARG A 27 16.13 -4.91 3.29
N ILE A 28 15.02 -5.46 2.80
CA ILE A 28 13.68 -4.91 3.10
C ILE A 28 12.72 -5.94 3.72
N ILE A 29 12.98 -7.24 3.55
CA ILE A 29 12.14 -8.29 4.12
C ILE A 29 12.94 -8.97 5.24
N ASP A 30 12.63 -8.60 6.49
CA ASP A 30 12.99 -9.43 7.63
C ASP A 30 12.33 -10.81 7.45
N ASP A 31 13.05 -11.86 7.82
CA ASP A 31 12.77 -13.25 7.49
C ASP A 31 11.38 -13.78 7.91
N ALA A 32 10.61 -13.00 8.67
CA ALA A 32 9.26 -13.31 9.14
C ALA A 32 8.16 -13.27 8.07
N HIS A 33 8.40 -12.70 6.87
CA HIS A 33 7.32 -12.43 5.91
C HIS A 33 7.42 -13.15 4.55
N ARG A 34 8.25 -14.20 4.47
CA ARG A 34 8.43 -15.01 3.22
C ARG A 34 7.15 -15.67 2.69
N GLY A 35 6.04 -15.67 3.44
CA GLY A 35 4.74 -16.23 3.02
C GLY A 35 3.88 -15.29 2.17
N LEU A 36 4.14 -13.98 2.15
CA LEU A 36 3.30 -13.01 1.45
C LEU A 36 3.39 -13.11 -0.09
N SER A 37 4.45 -13.73 -0.62
CA SER A 37 4.59 -13.99 -2.07
C SER A 37 3.67 -15.08 -2.62
N VAL A 38 3.00 -15.88 -1.77
CA VAL A 38 2.12 -16.99 -2.24
C VAL A 38 0.64 -16.59 -2.24
N ALA A 39 0.24 -15.53 -1.54
CA ALA A 39 -1.17 -15.20 -1.31
C ALA A 39 -1.78 -14.17 -2.30
N GLY A 40 -0.97 -13.57 -3.19
CA GLY A 40 -1.49 -12.53 -4.10
C GLY A 40 -1.97 -11.29 -3.35
N GLU A 41 -1.27 -10.91 -2.29
CA GLU A 41 -1.66 -9.76 -1.48
C GLU A 41 -1.19 -8.44 -2.09
N ARG A 42 -2.07 -7.43 -2.01
CA ARG A 42 -1.80 -6.07 -2.45
C ARG A 42 -1.24 -5.28 -1.27
N VAL A 43 -0.22 -4.46 -1.52
CA VAL A 43 0.53 -3.78 -0.44
C VAL A 43 0.54 -2.27 -0.63
N VAL A 44 0.67 -1.56 0.50
CA VAL A 44 0.91 -0.12 0.54
C VAL A 44 2.33 0.14 0.99
N LEU A 45 3.09 0.86 0.17
CA LEU A 45 4.41 1.36 0.51
C LEU A 45 4.29 2.76 1.11
N VAL A 46 4.93 2.96 2.26
CA VAL A 46 5.15 4.27 2.89
C VAL A 46 6.66 4.43 3.02
N ASP A 47 7.22 5.51 2.50
CA ASP A 47 8.68 5.71 2.40
C ASP A 47 9.43 4.51 1.78
N GLY A 48 8.81 3.89 0.77
CA GLY A 48 9.36 2.73 0.07
C GLY A 48 9.36 1.41 0.88
N ARG A 49 8.71 1.37 2.06
CA ARG A 49 8.57 0.16 2.89
C ARG A 49 7.12 -0.28 3.01
N VAL A 50 6.88 -1.59 2.91
CA VAL A 50 5.57 -2.19 3.12
C VAL A 50 5.09 -1.86 4.54
N SER A 51 3.98 -1.13 4.63
CA SER A 51 3.43 -0.66 5.91
C SER A 51 1.97 -1.04 6.13
N ALA A 52 1.26 -1.46 5.07
CA ALA A 52 -0.10 -1.97 5.12
C ALA A 52 -0.37 -2.93 3.95
N THR A 53 -1.43 -3.72 4.07
CA THR A 53 -2.07 -4.41 2.94
C THR A 53 -3.34 -3.67 2.54
N TRP A 54 -3.85 -3.93 1.34
CA TRP A 54 -5.11 -3.35 0.92
C TRP A 54 -5.97 -4.30 0.08
N THR A 55 -7.27 -4.07 0.12
CA THR A 55 -8.27 -4.77 -0.69
C THR A 55 -9.26 -3.75 -1.28
N THR A 56 -10.09 -4.22 -2.20
CA THR A 56 -11.22 -3.43 -2.73
C THR A 56 -12.44 -4.31 -2.84
N ASP A 57 -13.62 -3.76 -2.56
CA ASP A 57 -14.90 -4.42 -2.78
C ASP A 57 -15.47 -4.12 -4.17
N ARG A 58 -16.73 -4.55 -4.41
CA ARG A 58 -17.45 -4.32 -5.68
C ARG A 58 -17.88 -2.87 -5.87
N ASP A 59 -17.95 -2.09 -4.79
CA ASP A 59 -18.34 -0.68 -4.79
C ASP A 59 -17.09 0.23 -4.86
N ALA A 60 -15.93 -0.36 -5.19
CA ALA A 60 -14.62 0.29 -5.26
C ALA A 60 -14.15 0.94 -3.94
N THR A 61 -14.67 0.47 -2.80
CA THR A 61 -14.17 0.89 -1.49
C THR A 61 -12.78 0.29 -1.27
N VAL A 62 -11.77 1.14 -1.09
CA VAL A 62 -10.41 0.71 -0.77
C VAL A 62 -10.28 0.52 0.74
N THR A 63 -10.06 -0.71 1.18
CA THR A 63 -9.79 -1.03 2.59
C THR A 63 -8.29 -1.21 2.79
N VAL A 64 -7.71 -0.49 3.74
CA VAL A 64 -6.29 -0.56 4.10
C VAL A 64 -6.15 -1.13 5.50
N THR A 65 -5.36 -2.20 5.61
CA THR A 65 -5.06 -2.89 6.87
C THR A 65 -3.61 -2.63 7.26
N PRO A 66 -3.33 -1.77 8.26
CA PRO A 66 -1.96 -1.48 8.69
C PRO A 66 -1.26 -2.72 9.24
N LEU A 67 -0.02 -2.96 8.79
CA LEU A 67 0.85 -4.02 9.33
C LEU A 67 1.70 -3.51 10.50
N ARG A 68 1.76 -2.20 10.68
CA ARG A 68 2.37 -1.50 11.80
C ARG A 68 1.53 -0.30 12.18
N ARG A 69 1.86 0.32 13.32
CA ARG A 69 1.29 1.63 13.65
C ARG A 69 1.73 2.66 12.61
N LEU A 70 0.75 3.29 11.98
CA LEU A 70 0.95 4.45 11.11
C LEU A 70 0.81 5.73 11.95
N SER A 71 1.73 6.67 11.74
CA SER A 71 1.63 8.02 12.28
C SER A 71 0.42 8.75 11.69
N ARG A 72 0.06 9.91 12.28
CA ARG A 72 -1.04 10.72 11.77
C ARG A 72 -0.79 11.19 10.33
N THR A 73 0.44 11.60 10.02
CA THR A 73 0.83 12.02 8.67
C THR A 73 0.74 10.85 7.70
N GLU A 74 1.32 9.70 8.05
CA GLU A 74 1.26 8.51 7.20
C GLU A 74 -0.19 8.06 6.94
N ARG A 75 -1.06 8.15 7.94
CA ARG A 75 -2.49 7.85 7.76
C ARG A 75 -3.17 8.82 6.79
N SER A 76 -2.85 10.11 6.87
CA SER A 76 -3.35 11.11 5.93
C SER A 76 -2.87 10.84 4.50
N ASP A 77 -1.58 10.60 4.31
CA ASP A 77 -0.99 10.35 2.99
C ASP A 77 -1.54 9.05 2.37
N VAL A 78 -1.71 8.00 3.19
CA VAL A 78 -2.33 6.74 2.77
C VAL A 78 -3.79 6.93 2.39
N ALA A 79 -4.53 7.78 3.13
CA ALA A 79 -5.91 8.07 2.79
C ALA A 79 -6.02 8.86 1.48
N GLU A 80 -5.14 9.83 1.24
CA GLU A 80 -5.13 10.62 0.00
C GLU A 80 -4.83 9.75 -1.22
N GLU A 81 -3.78 8.95 -1.18
CA GLU A 81 -3.42 8.05 -2.27
C GLU A 81 -4.51 6.95 -2.46
N GLY A 82 -5.08 6.46 -1.35
CA GLY A 82 -6.19 5.51 -1.40
C GLY A 82 -7.43 6.07 -2.09
N ARG A 83 -7.74 7.36 -1.92
CA ARG A 83 -8.89 8.02 -2.57
C ARG A 83 -8.67 8.13 -4.07
N ALA A 84 -7.45 8.48 -4.47
CA ALA A 84 -7.07 8.51 -5.88
C ALA A 84 -7.22 7.13 -6.52
N LEU A 85 -6.84 6.07 -5.80
CA LEU A 85 -7.04 4.69 -6.24
C LEU A 85 -8.52 4.30 -6.32
N ALA A 86 -9.32 4.63 -5.30
CA ALA A 86 -10.77 4.35 -5.29
C ALA A 86 -11.45 5.00 -6.50
N LEU A 87 -11.17 6.28 -6.76
CA LEU A 87 -11.67 7.01 -7.92
C LEU A 87 -11.22 6.36 -9.23
N PHE A 88 -9.99 5.86 -9.30
CA PHE A 88 -9.53 5.16 -10.50
C PHE A 88 -10.29 3.84 -10.72
N LEU A 89 -10.50 3.06 -9.66
CA LEU A 89 -11.20 1.77 -9.73
C LEU A 89 -12.70 1.91 -10.00
N SER A 90 -13.30 3.03 -9.58
CA SER A 90 -14.73 3.31 -9.71
C SER A 90 -15.09 4.16 -10.95
N ASP A 91 -14.17 4.37 -11.89
CA ASP A 91 -14.33 5.36 -12.99
C ASP A 91 -14.83 6.75 -12.51
N LYS A 92 -14.25 7.21 -11.39
CA LYS A 92 -14.48 8.50 -10.72
C LYS A 92 -15.83 8.66 -10.02
N GLU A 93 -16.58 7.57 -9.82
CA GLU A 93 -17.86 7.58 -9.09
C GLU A 93 -17.74 7.59 -7.55
N SER A 94 -16.66 7.05 -6.96
CA SER A 94 -16.47 6.87 -5.52
C SER A 94 -15.01 7.06 -5.13
N ASP A 95 -14.75 7.76 -4.02
CA ASP A 95 -13.43 7.93 -3.43
C ASP A 95 -13.30 7.21 -2.08
N ARG A 96 -14.17 6.23 -1.80
CA ARG A 96 -14.27 5.67 -0.45
C ARG A 96 -13.01 4.90 -0.03
N VAL A 97 -12.43 5.31 1.09
CA VAL A 97 -11.28 4.66 1.72
C VAL A 97 -11.54 4.40 3.19
N GLU A 98 -11.22 3.19 3.63
CA GLU A 98 -11.32 2.78 5.03
C GLU A 98 -9.96 2.28 5.51
N ILE A 99 -9.39 2.93 6.52
CA ILE A 99 -8.15 2.47 7.16
C ILE A 99 -8.53 1.84 8.49
N THR A 100 -8.25 0.55 8.66
CA THR A 100 -8.60 -0.17 9.89
C THR A 100 -7.79 0.36 11.09
N GLU A 101 -8.22 -0.02 12.28
CA GLU A 101 -7.48 0.28 13.51
C GLU A 101 -6.09 -0.38 13.48
N ASN A 102 -5.15 0.22 14.21
CA ASN A 102 -3.79 -0.32 14.33
C ASN A 102 -3.82 -1.69 15.02
N PRO A 103 -2.88 -2.60 14.70
CA PRO A 103 -2.65 -3.80 15.49
C PRO A 103 -2.12 -3.49 16.91
#